data_AF-A0A0G0NSA2-F1
#
_entry.id   AF-A0A0G0NSA2-F1
#
_cell.length_a   1.000
_cell.length_b   1.000
_cell.length_c   1.000
_cell.angle_alpha   90.00
_cell.angle_beta   90.00
_cell.angle_gamma   90.00
#
_symmetry.space_group_name_H-M   'P 1'
#
loop_
_entity.id
_entity.type
_entity.pdbx_description
1 polymer ?
#
loop_
_entity_poly.entity_id
_entity_poly.type
_entity_poly.pdbx_seq_one_letter_code
_entity_poly.pdbx_strand_id
1 'polypeptide(L)'
;MMPKLAHVAKVLGPRGLMPNPKAGTITDKPEEIIKKFEGGQINFRSETKAPIVHLMVGKISLGPDKLSENINTAIKAVNKSKIRNVTLKSTMSPGIKIVV
;
A
#
# COMPACT_ATOMS: atom_id res chain seq x y z
N MET A 1 1.00 20.94 -17.72
CA MET A 1 2.02 19.89 -17.46
C MET A 1 1.71 18.54 -18.13
N MET A 2 0.46 18.06 -18.16
CA MET A 2 0.10 16.79 -18.80
C MET A 2 0.41 16.64 -20.32
N PRO A 3 0.34 17.70 -21.17
CA PRO A 3 0.64 17.56 -22.59
C PRO A 3 2.10 17.20 -22.90
N LYS A 4 3.05 17.64 -22.04
CA LYS A 4 4.48 17.32 -22.18
C LYS A 4 4.80 15.88 -21.71
N LEU A 5 3.99 15.33 -20.80
CA LEU A 5 4.12 13.96 -20.30
C LEU A 5 3.78 12.90 -21.36
N ALA A 6 3.02 13.26 -22.40
CA ALA A 6 2.67 12.34 -23.50
C ALA A 6 3.90 11.80 -24.26
N HIS A 7 4.96 12.61 -24.40
CA HIS A 7 6.19 12.18 -25.07
C HIS A 7 7.00 11.17 -24.23
N VAL A 8 6.93 11.28 -22.91
CA VAL A 8 7.67 10.42 -21.95
C VAL A 8 6.83 9.21 -21.51
N ALA A 9 5.53 9.22 -21.81
CA ALA A 9 4.59 8.16 -21.45
C ALA A 9 4.99 6.78 -22.00
N LYS A 10 5.63 6.72 -23.19
CA LYS A 10 6.10 5.47 -23.80
C LYS A 10 7.17 4.76 -22.97
N VAL A 11 7.95 5.50 -22.17
CA VAL A 11 9.00 4.97 -21.29
C VAL A 11 8.50 4.75 -19.87
N LEU A 12 7.69 5.68 -19.35
CA LEU A 12 7.18 5.61 -17.97
C LEU A 12 6.04 4.59 -17.81
N GLY A 13 5.27 4.34 -18.86
CA GLY A 13 4.19 3.34 -18.91
C GLY A 13 4.66 1.92 -18.55
N PRO A 14 5.58 1.30 -19.30
CA PRO A 14 6.03 -0.06 -19.01
C PRO A 14 6.74 -0.22 -17.66
N ARG A 15 7.28 0.87 -17.10
CA ARG A 15 7.92 0.87 -15.77
C ARG A 15 6.95 1.16 -14.62
N GLY A 16 5.68 1.46 -14.91
CA GLY A 16 4.68 1.81 -13.89
C GLY A 16 4.98 3.11 -13.13
N LEU A 17 5.89 3.95 -13.62
CA LEU A 17 6.33 5.19 -12.99
C LEU A 17 5.53 6.42 -13.46
N MET A 18 4.44 6.19 -14.21
CA MET A 18 3.60 7.26 -14.71
C MET A 18 2.90 7.98 -13.53
N PRO A 19 3.07 9.30 -13.36
CA PRO A 19 2.41 10.05 -12.31
C PRO A 19 0.89 9.95 -12.46
N ASN A 20 0.18 9.63 -11.37
CA ASN A 20 -1.25 9.36 -11.37
C ASN A 20 -1.94 10.29 -10.36
N PRO A 21 -2.92 11.13 -10.78
CA PRO A 21 -3.68 11.98 -9.87
C PRO A 21 -4.41 11.18 -8.78
N LYS A 22 -4.89 9.97 -9.09
CA LYS A 22 -5.57 9.10 -8.11
C LYS A 22 -4.63 8.55 -7.03
N ALA A 23 -3.33 8.49 -7.34
CA ALA A 23 -2.31 8.09 -6.37
C ALA A 23 -1.75 9.31 -5.59
N GLY A 24 -2.24 10.53 -5.86
CA GLY A 24 -1.78 11.75 -5.19
C GLY A 24 -0.38 12.20 -5.60
N THR A 25 0.24 11.61 -6.62
CA THR A 25 1.60 11.94 -7.06
C THR A 25 1.69 13.21 -7.92
N ILE A 26 0.54 13.81 -8.26
CA ILE A 26 0.45 15.12 -8.92
C ILE A 26 -0.31 16.04 -7.98
N THR A 27 0.42 16.93 -7.29
CA THR A 27 -0.15 17.94 -6.39
C THR A 27 0.72 19.19 -6.42
N ASP A 28 0.16 20.33 -6.06
CA ASP A 28 0.84 21.64 -6.10
C ASP A 28 1.95 21.79 -5.05
N LYS A 29 2.03 20.86 -4.07
CA LYS A 29 3.04 20.82 -3.00
C LYS A 29 3.83 19.51 -3.00
N PRO A 30 4.90 19.39 -3.81
CA PRO A 30 5.66 18.14 -3.94
C PRO A 30 6.46 17.76 -2.68
N GLU A 31 6.98 18.72 -1.92
CA GLU A 31 7.86 18.46 -0.77
C GLU A 31 7.18 17.73 0.39
N GLU A 32 5.95 18.14 0.73
CA GLU A 32 5.15 17.47 1.77
C GLU A 32 4.80 16.03 1.40
N ILE A 33 4.62 15.79 0.09
CA ILE A 33 4.24 14.49 -0.45
C ILE A 33 5.42 13.55 -0.50
N ILE A 34 6.61 14.04 -0.86
CA ILE A 34 7.85 13.25 -0.82
C ILE A 34 8.07 12.71 0.61
N LYS A 35 7.97 13.56 1.64
CA LYS A 35 8.11 13.12 3.05
C LYS A 35 7.07 12.07 3.45
N LYS A 36 5.84 12.18 2.95
CA LYS A 36 4.78 11.18 3.20
C LYS A 36 5.03 9.85 2.48
N PHE A 37 5.53 9.89 1.25
CA PHE A 37 5.89 8.69 0.50
C PHE A 37 7.16 8.00 1.05
N GLU A 38 8.16 8.77 1.48
CA GLU A 38 9.35 8.25 2.18
C GLU A 38 8.99 7.56 3.50
N GLY A 39 7.97 8.06 4.20
CA GLY A 39 7.39 7.40 5.38
C GLY A 39 6.69 6.07 5.09
N GLY A 40 6.64 5.61 3.83
CA GLY A 40 6.11 4.30 3.46
C GLY A 40 4.58 4.25 3.46
N GLN A 41 3.91 5.34 3.08
CA GLN A 41 2.45 5.37 3.05
C GLN A 41 1.89 4.35 2.04
N ILE A 42 1.15 3.36 2.54
CA ILE A 42 0.49 2.33 1.73
C ILE A 42 -0.98 2.67 1.60
N ASN A 43 -1.42 2.90 0.36
CA ASN A 43 -2.84 3.06 0.06
C ASN A 43 -3.47 1.68 -0.10
N PHE A 44 -4.44 1.36 0.75
CA PHE A 44 -5.24 0.15 0.62
C PHE A 44 -6.63 0.46 0.08
N ARG A 45 -7.13 -0.43 -0.76
CA ARG A 45 -8.46 -0.36 -1.34
C ARG A 45 -9.14 -1.70 -1.14
N SER A 46 -10.43 -1.68 -0.81
CA SER A 46 -11.26 -2.88 -0.80
C SER A 46 -11.47 -3.38 -2.22
N GLU A 47 -11.49 -4.69 -2.38
CA GLU A 47 -11.87 -5.30 -3.66
C GLU A 47 -13.32 -4.93 -4.00
N THR A 48 -13.62 -4.72 -5.29
CA THR A 48 -14.97 -4.33 -5.71
C THR A 48 -15.98 -5.49 -5.58
N LYS A 49 -15.50 -6.74 -5.67
CA LYS A 49 -16.33 -7.95 -5.69
C LYS A 49 -16.52 -8.59 -4.32
N ALA A 50 -15.63 -8.31 -3.37
CA ALA A 50 -15.66 -8.87 -2.02
C ALA A 50 -15.17 -7.83 -1.00
N PRO A 51 -15.69 -7.83 0.25
CA PRO A 51 -15.22 -6.93 1.29
C PRO A 51 -13.87 -7.41 1.88
N ILE A 52 -12.88 -7.62 1.01
CA ILE A 52 -11.54 -8.08 1.34
C ILE A 52 -10.55 -6.96 1.01
N VAL A 53 -9.60 -6.73 1.91
CA VAL A 53 -8.51 -5.79 1.73
C VAL A 53 -7.21 -6.58 1.72
N HIS A 54 -6.42 -6.44 0.66
CA HIS A 54 -5.08 -7.02 0.58
C HIS A 54 -4.05 -5.93 0.91
N LEU A 55 -3.21 -6.22 1.90
CA LEU A 55 -2.19 -5.30 2.41
C LEU A 55 -0.87 -6.06 2.56
N MET A 56 0.20 -5.46 2.05
CA MET A 56 1.56 -5.94 2.28
C MET A 56 2.15 -5.19 3.47
N VAL A 57 2.39 -5.89 4.59
CA VAL A 57 2.90 -5.29 5.83
C VAL A 57 4.43 -5.17 5.88
N GLY A 58 5.15 -5.86 4.99
CA GLY A 58 6.60 -5.77 4.88
C GLY A 58 7.23 -7.02 4.27
N LYS A 59 8.57 -7.02 4.19
CA LYS A 59 9.39 -8.19 3.84
C LYS A 59 9.86 -8.88 5.12
N ILE A 60 10.12 -10.19 5.04
CA ILE A 60 10.66 -11.01 6.15
C ILE A 60 11.98 -10.43 6.68
N SER A 61 12.76 -9.79 5.81
CA SER A 61 14.05 -9.16 6.15
C SER A 61 13.95 -7.97 7.13
N LEU A 62 12.77 -7.43 7.44
CA LEU A 62 12.61 -6.34 8.42
C LEU A 62 12.75 -6.80 9.88
N GLY A 63 12.74 -8.10 10.14
CA GLY A 63 12.77 -8.66 11.50
C GLY A 63 11.38 -8.70 12.16
N PRO A 64 11.23 -9.52 13.21
CA PRO A 64 9.92 -9.83 13.82
C PRO A 64 9.27 -8.60 14.49
N ASP A 65 10.05 -7.78 15.19
CA ASP A 65 9.51 -6.67 15.98
C ASP A 65 8.84 -5.61 15.10
N LYS A 66 9.52 -5.20 14.02
CA LYS A 66 9.00 -4.21 13.06
C LYS A 66 7.77 -4.74 12.31
N LEU A 67 7.75 -6.04 11.99
CA LEU A 67 6.58 -6.66 11.36
C LEU A 67 5.38 -6.67 12.31
N SER A 68 5.59 -6.95 13.60
CA SER A 68 4.52 -6.93 14.61
C SER A 68 3.91 -5.53 14.77
N GLU A 69 4.76 -4.50 14.76
CA GLU A 69 4.34 -3.11 14.85
C GLU A 69 3.53 -2.69 13.61
N ASN A 70 3.99 -3.04 12.42
CA ASN A 70 3.28 -2.78 11.16
C ASN A 70 1.92 -3.49 11.07
N ILE A 71 1.82 -4.72 11.59
CA ILE A 71 0.54 -5.44 11.62
C ILE A 71 -0.43 -4.74 12.58
N ASN A 72 0.05 -4.32 13.76
CA ASN A 72 -0.78 -3.60 14.72
C ASN A 72 -1.26 -2.24 14.18
N THR A 73 -0.41 -1.49 13.48
CA THR A 73 -0.80 -0.22 12.85
C THR A 73 -1.79 -0.44 11.71
N ALA A 74 -1.61 -1.48 10.89
CA ALA A 74 -2.56 -1.84 9.83
C ALA A 74 -3.96 -2.21 10.39
N ILE A 75 -4.01 -3.01 11.46
CA ILE A 75 -5.27 -3.38 12.12
C ILE A 75 -5.96 -2.15 12.73
N LYS A 76 -5.20 -1.25 13.36
CA LYS A 76 -5.73 0.01 13.90
C LYS A 76 -6.30 0.91 12.79
N ALA A 77 -5.61 1.01 11.65
CA ALA A 77 -6.04 1.84 10.51
C ALA A 77 -7.34 1.36 9.86
N VAL A 78 -7.56 0.04 9.79
CA VAL A 78 -8.80 -0.56 9.24
C VAL A 78 -9.96 -0.52 10.24
N ASN A 79 -9.67 -0.31 11.52
CA ASN A 79 -10.58 -0.34 12.68
C ASN A 79 -11.03 -1.76 13.05
N LYS A 80 -10.65 -2.21 14.26
CA LYS A 80 -10.89 -3.59 14.76
C LYS A 80 -12.35 -4.03 14.66
N SER A 81 -13.29 -3.12 14.93
CA SER A 81 -14.73 -3.43 14.93
C SER A 81 -15.29 -3.84 13.56
N LYS A 82 -14.57 -3.55 12.47
CA LYS A 82 -14.99 -3.89 11.09
C LYS A 82 -14.35 -5.18 10.57
N ILE A 83 -13.45 -5.80 11.34
CA ILE A 83 -12.64 -6.93 10.92
C ILE A 83 -13.29 -8.22 11.43
N ARG A 84 -13.74 -9.09 10.51
CA ARG A 84 -14.25 -10.42 10.87
C ARG A 84 -13.14 -11.46 11.01
N ASN A 85 -12.23 -11.51 10.04
CA ASN A 85 -11.14 -12.48 9.99
C ASN A 85 -9.88 -11.81 9.43
N VAL A 86 -8.71 -12.16 9.96
CA VAL A 86 -7.40 -11.76 9.42
C VAL A 86 -6.58 -13.01 9.13
N THR A 87 -5.94 -13.03 7.96
CA THR A 87 -5.07 -14.13 7.54
C THR A 87 -3.75 -13.55 7.04
N LEU A 88 -2.65 -14.00 7.62
CA LEU A 88 -1.31 -13.65 7.18
C LEU A 88 -0.77 -14.79 6.33
N LYS A 89 -0.15 -14.44 5.21
CA LYS A 89 0.60 -15.39 4.39
C LYS A 89 1.85 -14.74 3.84
N SER A 90 2.86 -15.56 3.56
CA SER A 90 3.97 -15.16 2.70
C SER A 90 3.61 -15.39 1.23
N THR A 91 4.43 -14.88 0.31
CA THR A 91 4.18 -14.93 -1.15
C THR A 91 3.96 -16.36 -1.66
N MET A 92 4.67 -17.34 -1.08
CA MET A 92 4.59 -18.76 -1.46
C MET A 92 4.46 -19.66 -0.21
N SER A 93 3.49 -19.36 0.67
CA SER A 93 3.28 -20.14 1.90
C SER A 93 1.79 -20.24 2.24
N PRO A 94 1.34 -21.32 2.91
CA PRO A 94 -0.01 -21.40 3.47
C PRO A 94 -0.30 -20.23 4.41
N GLY A 95 -1.58 -19.83 4.45
CA GLY A 95 -2.04 -18.72 5.28
C GLY A 95 -2.34 -19.18 6.71
N ILE A 96 -1.90 -18.38 7.68
CA ILE A 96 -2.17 -18.56 9.10
C ILE A 96 -3.24 -17.54 9.51
N LYS A 97 -4.34 -18.02 10.08
CA LYS A 97 -5.36 -17.16 10.67
C LYS A 97 -4.87 -16.63 12.00
N ILE A 98 -4.94 -15.32 12.19
CA ILE A 98 -4.66 -14.69 13.48
C ILE A 98 -5.98 -14.43 14.19
N VAL A 99 -5.98 -14.60 15.51
CA VAL A 99 -7.06 -14.14 16.38
C VAL A 99 -6.85 -12.64 16.61
N VAL A 100 -7.89 -11.83 16.39
CA VAL A 100 -7.85 -10.35 16.41
C VAL A 100 -8.45 -9.79 17.69
#